data_AF-A0AAW5VC16-F1
#
_entry.id   AF-A0AAW5VC16-F1
#
_cell.length_a   1.000
_cell.length_b   1.000
_cell.length_c   1.000
_cell.angle_alpha   90.00
_cell.angle_beta   90.00
_cell.angle_gamma   90.00
#
_symmetry.space_group_name_H-M   'P 1'
#
loop_
_entity.id
_entity.type
_entity.pdbx_description
1 polymer ?
#
loop_
_entity_poly.entity_id
_entity_poly.type
_entity_poly.pdbx_seq_one_letter_code
_entity_poly.pdbx_strand_id
1 'polypeptide(L)'
;MRNLKLYITFLLYIFIFPLNAVQTILLKQGKSIKGIVTNQNVDSVEVDTQNGKHMVISKKTVLKIIYKDIAESEEEIIRKEEEEKRKQEKEKAIAAKQEEIRKRRETLAQQELENRNQKGEGTKVTHSLRDSFVLTSVADGNMITLAPESAKCQTFQEYPEYFWLFGGLRFKEPDWNVLLPNDSRPVRIRQTSTWKDLAITLLGGFAITITRKTIIVDVCEGNGFRMVSDSEINRIKEEAVEQIKTEQELKEAQEKYELELLEKDLESLKKKK
;
A
#
# COMPACT_ATOMS: atom_id res chain seq x y z
N MET A 1 61.38 -2.76 -66.26
CA MET A 1 61.28 -3.35 -64.90
C MET A 1 61.10 -2.35 -63.76
N ARG A 2 61.36 -1.03 -63.92
CA ARG A 2 61.24 -0.05 -62.83
C ARG A 2 59.79 0.29 -62.42
N ASN A 3 58.85 0.23 -63.37
CA ASN A 3 57.43 0.58 -63.13
C ASN A 3 56.61 -0.54 -62.47
N LEU A 4 57.03 -1.81 -62.64
CA LEU A 4 56.34 -2.96 -62.03
C LEU A 4 56.60 -3.04 -60.51
N LYS A 5 57.83 -2.74 -60.09
CA LYS A 5 58.16 -2.65 -58.65
C LYS A 5 57.40 -1.52 -57.95
N LEU A 6 57.22 -0.37 -58.63
CA LEU A 6 56.44 0.76 -58.14
C LEU A 6 54.95 0.43 -58.00
N TYR A 7 54.38 -0.32 -58.96
CA TYR A 7 52.99 -0.77 -58.91
C TYR A 7 52.76 -1.76 -57.76
N ILE A 8 53.71 -2.69 -57.55
CA ILE A 8 53.64 -3.66 -56.44
C ILE A 8 53.76 -2.96 -55.09
N THR A 9 54.64 -1.97 -54.92
CA THR A 9 54.70 -1.19 -53.68
C THR A 9 53.45 -0.34 -53.43
N PHE A 10 52.83 0.19 -54.48
CA PHE A 10 51.57 0.95 -54.35
C PHE A 10 50.40 0.04 -53.97
N LEU A 11 50.34 -1.16 -54.57
CA LEU A 11 49.29 -2.15 -54.31
C LEU A 11 49.44 -2.78 -52.91
N LEU A 12 50.67 -2.93 -52.41
CA LEU A 12 50.95 -3.31 -51.03
C LEU A 12 50.54 -2.22 -50.03
N TYR A 13 50.74 -0.94 -50.38
CA TYR A 13 50.36 0.20 -49.51
C TYR A 13 48.84 0.35 -49.35
N ILE A 14 48.07 0.03 -50.39
CA ILE A 14 46.59 0.01 -50.35
C ILE A 14 46.06 -1.10 -49.43
N PHE A 15 46.80 -2.21 -49.29
CA PHE A 15 46.39 -3.34 -48.43
C PHE A 15 46.72 -3.13 -46.94
N ILE A 16 47.53 -2.12 -46.61
CA ILE A 16 47.99 -1.83 -45.22
C ILE A 16 47.12 -0.74 -44.55
N PHE A 17 46.23 -0.05 -45.28
CA PHE A 17 45.27 0.85 -44.63
C PHE A 17 44.22 0.02 -43.87
N PRO A 18 44.13 0.14 -42.53
CA PRO A 18 43.11 -0.57 -41.79
C PRO A 18 41.72 -0.03 -42.17
N LEU A 19 40.83 -0.97 -42.45
CA LEU A 19 39.39 -0.77 -42.53
C LEU A 19 38.89 -0.16 -41.20
N ASN A 20 38.77 1.16 -41.14
CA ASN A 20 38.03 1.81 -40.06
C ASN A 20 36.54 1.49 -40.27
N ALA A 21 36.08 0.39 -39.67
CA ALA A 21 34.68 -0.03 -39.75
C ALA A 21 33.79 1.00 -39.02
N VAL A 22 32.89 1.64 -39.76
CA VAL A 22 31.83 2.48 -39.19
C VAL A 22 30.92 1.59 -38.36
N GLN A 23 30.65 1.99 -37.13
CA GLN A 23 29.82 1.27 -36.18
C GLN A 23 28.50 2.02 -35.97
N THR A 24 27.41 1.28 -35.77
CA THR A 24 26.09 1.86 -35.46
C THR A 24 25.79 1.68 -33.98
N ILE A 25 25.51 2.79 -33.30
CA ILE A 25 25.16 2.83 -31.87
C ILE A 25 23.68 3.16 -31.77
N LEU A 26 22.89 2.22 -31.26
CA LEU A 26 21.46 2.38 -31.03
C LEU A 26 21.22 2.94 -29.63
N LEU A 27 20.45 4.02 -29.51
CA LEU A 27 20.04 4.61 -28.24
C LEU A 27 18.64 4.12 -27.83
N LYS A 28 18.38 4.06 -26.52
CA LYS A 28 17.05 3.72 -25.94
C LYS A 28 15.95 4.69 -26.36
N GLN A 29 16.31 5.91 -26.76
CA GLN A 29 15.39 6.95 -27.22
C GLN A 29 15.07 6.84 -28.72
N GLY A 30 15.48 5.77 -29.40
CA GLY A 30 15.18 5.51 -30.81
C GLY A 30 16.13 6.17 -31.81
N LYS A 31 17.08 7.00 -31.36
CA LYS A 31 18.11 7.60 -32.22
C LYS A 31 19.28 6.64 -32.46
N SER A 32 19.79 6.60 -33.68
CA SER A 32 21.00 5.85 -34.05
C SER A 32 22.15 6.81 -34.37
N ILE A 33 23.33 6.56 -33.82
CA ILE A 33 24.54 7.33 -34.11
C ILE A 33 25.53 6.43 -34.86
N LYS A 34 25.93 6.85 -36.07
CA LYS A 34 26.95 6.17 -36.87
C LYS A 34 28.31 6.85 -36.65
N GLY A 35 29.32 6.07 -36.28
CA GLY A 35 30.64 6.60 -35.99
C GLY A 35 31.65 5.53 -35.65
N ILE A 36 32.91 5.94 -35.48
CA ILE A 36 34.00 5.07 -35.05
C ILE A 36 34.09 5.20 -33.54
N VAL A 37 33.96 4.07 -32.82
CA VAL A 37 34.16 4.06 -31.38
C VAL A 37 35.66 4.06 -31.09
N THR A 38 36.15 5.15 -30.50
CA THR A 38 37.57 5.34 -30.21
C THR A 38 37.96 4.80 -28.84
N ASN A 39 37.09 4.96 -27.84
CA ASN A 39 37.34 4.49 -26.49
C ASN A 39 36.04 4.06 -25.80
N GLN A 40 36.14 3.08 -24.90
CA GLN A 40 35.00 2.60 -24.11
C GLN A 40 35.41 2.46 -22.65
N ASN A 41 34.71 3.16 -21.77
CA ASN A 41 34.84 3.06 -20.32
C ASN A 41 33.61 2.36 -19.71
N VAL A 42 33.55 2.19 -18.39
CA VAL A 42 32.43 1.53 -17.68
C VAL A 42 31.14 2.34 -17.81
N ASP A 43 31.22 3.67 -17.77
CA ASP A 43 30.06 4.57 -17.78
C ASP A 43 29.76 5.22 -19.14
N SER A 44 30.75 5.29 -20.02
CA SER A 44 30.67 6.05 -21.28
C SER A 44 31.33 5.35 -22.47
N VAL A 45 30.90 5.73 -23.67
CA VAL A 45 31.45 5.35 -24.96
C VAL A 45 31.81 6.62 -25.71
N GLU A 46 33.05 6.72 -26.15
CA GLU A 46 33.56 7.83 -26.95
C GLU A 46 33.48 7.47 -28.44
N VAL A 47 32.86 8.35 -29.21
CA VAL A 47 32.48 8.09 -30.62
C VAL A 47 32.89 9.28 -31.46
N ASP A 48 33.69 9.00 -32.49
CA ASP A 48 33.94 9.94 -33.57
C ASP A 48 32.88 9.75 -34.65
N THR A 49 31.95 10.71 -34.72
CA THR A 49 30.92 10.72 -35.76
C THR A 49 31.54 10.97 -37.14
N GLN A 50 30.88 10.53 -38.21
CA GLN A 50 31.33 10.75 -39.60
C GLN A 50 31.52 12.23 -39.96
N ASN A 51 30.93 13.14 -39.17
CA ASN A 51 31.05 14.59 -39.33
C ASN A 51 32.29 15.18 -38.64
N GLY A 52 33.20 14.34 -38.13
CA GLY A 52 34.42 14.77 -37.43
C GLY A 52 34.20 15.28 -36.01
N LYS A 53 33.00 15.08 -35.43
CA LYS A 53 32.69 15.48 -34.06
C LYS A 53 32.86 14.30 -33.10
N HIS A 54 33.68 14.51 -32.08
CA HIS A 54 33.84 13.60 -30.95
C HIS A 54 32.66 13.74 -29.97
N MET A 55 32.04 12.62 -29.60
CA MET A 55 30.88 12.57 -28.71
C MET A 55 31.06 11.51 -27.63
N VAL A 56 30.78 11.89 -26.38
CA VAL A 56 30.77 10.98 -25.23
C VAL A 56 29.32 10.61 -24.91
N ILE A 57 28.98 9.33 -25.05
CA ILE A 57 27.63 8.80 -24.85
C ILE A 57 27.63 7.93 -23.59
N SER A 58 26.70 8.19 -22.66
CA SER A 58 26.55 7.32 -21.49
C SER A 58 25.98 5.96 -21.86
N LYS A 59 26.56 4.87 -21.32
CA LYS A 59 26.05 3.52 -21.57
C LYS A 59 24.62 3.29 -21.07
N LYS A 60 24.16 4.10 -20.12
CA LYS A 60 22.75 4.07 -19.64
C LYS A 60 21.75 4.36 -20.75
N THR A 61 22.12 5.15 -21.76
CA THR A 61 21.26 5.54 -22.88
C THR A 61 21.45 4.68 -24.12
N VAL A 62 22.45 3.79 -24.15
CA VAL A 62 22.74 2.88 -25.27
C VAL A 62 21.92 1.60 -25.12
N LEU A 63 21.27 1.19 -26.21
CA LEU A 63 20.52 -0.05 -26.34
C LEU A 63 21.41 -1.19 -26.86
N LYS A 64 22.17 -0.93 -27.93
CA LYS A 64 23.09 -1.92 -28.54
C LYS A 64 24.13 -1.22 -29.43
N ILE A 65 25.37 -1.69 -29.40
CA ILE A 65 26.43 -1.27 -30.33
C ILE A 65 26.62 -2.40 -31.34
N ILE A 66 26.54 -2.07 -32.62
CA ILE A 66 26.66 -3.05 -33.70
C ILE A 66 27.87 -2.69 -34.57
N TYR A 67 28.81 -3.63 -34.61
CA TYR A 67 30.10 -3.52 -35.31
C TYR A 67 29.97 -3.87 -36.81
N LYS A 68 28.85 -3.48 -37.43
CA LYS A 68 28.55 -3.64 -38.85
C LYS A 68 27.53 -2.57 -39.22
N ASP A 69 27.65 -2.00 -40.42
CA ASP A 69 26.59 -1.13 -40.96
C ASP A 69 25.38 -2.01 -41.28
N ILE A 70 24.29 -1.82 -40.54
CA ILE A 70 23.05 -2.60 -40.68
C ILE A 70 21.99 -1.73 -41.36
N ALA A 71 21.20 -2.35 -42.23
CA ALA A 71 20.04 -1.72 -42.85
C ALA A 71 18.88 -1.62 -41.84
N GLU A 72 18.19 -0.47 -41.84
CA GLU A 72 17.16 -0.06 -40.87
C GLU A 72 16.07 -1.13 -40.58
N SER A 73 15.75 -1.97 -41.57
CA SER A 73 14.76 -3.05 -41.46
C SER A 73 15.16 -4.23 -40.55
N GLU A 74 16.44 -4.58 -40.47
CA GLU A 74 16.91 -5.67 -39.61
C GLU A 74 17.04 -5.22 -38.15
N GLU A 75 17.24 -3.91 -37.91
CA GLU A 75 17.35 -3.34 -36.56
C GLU A 75 16.00 -3.30 -35.82
N GLU A 76 14.89 -3.15 -36.53
CA GLU A 76 13.55 -3.13 -35.94
C GLU A 76 13.06 -4.53 -35.54
N ILE A 77 13.39 -5.54 -36.33
CA ILE A 77 13.00 -6.93 -36.08
C ILE A 77 13.67 -7.45 -34.79
N ILE A 78 14.97 -7.19 -34.65
CA ILE A 78 15.74 -7.58 -33.46
C ILE A 78 15.26 -6.81 -32.21
N ARG A 79 14.83 -5.54 -32.37
CA ARG A 79 14.24 -4.76 -31.27
C ARG A 79 12.92 -5.34 -30.78
N LYS A 80 12.03 -5.72 -31.70
CA LYS A 80 10.72 -6.27 -31.34
C LYS A 80 10.83 -7.64 -30.68
N GLU A 81 11.66 -8.53 -31.21
CA GLU A 81 11.79 -9.89 -30.67
C GLU A 81 12.37 -9.91 -29.25
N GLU A 82 13.34 -9.04 -28.96
CA GLU A 82 14.00 -9.01 -27.65
C GLU A 82 13.18 -8.24 -26.60
N GLU A 83 12.42 -7.22 -27.00
CA GLU A 83 11.48 -6.54 -26.13
C GLU A 83 10.30 -7.44 -25.72
N GLU A 84 9.83 -8.29 -26.64
CA GLU A 84 8.73 -9.22 -26.41
C GLU A 84 9.12 -10.38 -25.48
N LYS A 85 10.32 -10.95 -25.66
CA LYS A 85 10.87 -11.95 -24.73
C LYS A 85 11.01 -11.41 -23.30
N ARG A 86 11.51 -10.17 -23.14
CA ARG A 86 11.64 -9.52 -21.82
C ARG A 86 10.29 -9.20 -21.17
N LYS A 87 9.26 -8.88 -21.96
CA LYS A 87 7.89 -8.66 -21.44
C LYS A 87 7.25 -9.96 -20.95
N GLN A 88 7.35 -11.04 -21.73
CA GLN A 88 6.75 -12.33 -21.37
C GLN A 88 7.38 -12.94 -20.10
N GLU A 89 8.68 -12.77 -19.90
CA GLU A 89 9.36 -13.29 -18.70
C GLU A 89 9.00 -12.51 -17.44
N LYS A 90 8.91 -11.17 -17.52
CA LYS A 90 8.40 -10.31 -16.43
C LYS A 90 6.96 -10.63 -16.07
N GLU A 91 6.10 -10.82 -17.07
CA GLU A 91 4.68 -11.07 -16.86
C GLU A 91 4.43 -12.43 -16.19
N LYS A 92 5.21 -13.46 -16.55
CA LYS A 92 5.19 -14.77 -15.87
C LYS A 92 5.69 -14.69 -14.42
N ALA A 93 6.75 -13.93 -14.15
CA ALA A 93 7.27 -13.76 -12.80
C ALA A 93 6.29 -12.99 -11.88
N ILE A 94 5.61 -11.97 -12.42
CA ILE A 94 4.58 -11.21 -11.70
C ILE A 94 3.35 -12.07 -11.46
N ALA A 95 2.88 -12.82 -12.46
CA ALA A 95 1.73 -13.71 -12.34
C ALA A 95 1.97 -14.82 -11.30
N ALA A 96 3.17 -15.42 -11.26
CA ALA A 96 3.53 -16.43 -10.28
C ALA A 96 3.49 -15.88 -8.83
N LYS A 97 4.04 -14.68 -8.62
CA LYS A 97 3.98 -14.01 -7.30
C LYS A 97 2.57 -13.61 -6.87
N GLN A 98 1.75 -13.12 -7.81
CA GLN A 98 0.37 -12.76 -7.52
C GLN A 98 -0.46 -13.98 -7.08
N GLU A 99 -0.24 -15.13 -7.72
CA GLU A 99 -0.90 -16.38 -7.38
C GLU A 99 -0.49 -16.89 -5.98
N GLU A 100 0.79 -16.78 -5.63
CA GLU A 100 1.30 -17.14 -4.30
C GLU A 100 0.70 -16.26 -3.20
N ILE A 101 0.63 -14.94 -3.42
CA ILE A 101 -0.01 -13.99 -2.50
C ILE A 101 -1.50 -14.30 -2.35
N ARG A 102 -2.20 -14.65 -3.45
CA ARG A 102 -3.63 -15.00 -3.40
C ARG A 102 -3.86 -16.23 -2.51
N LYS A 103 -3.07 -17.30 -2.71
CA LYS A 103 -3.18 -18.52 -1.90
C LYS A 103 -2.89 -18.26 -0.42
N ARG A 104 -1.89 -17.44 -0.11
CA ARG A 104 -1.58 -17.07 1.28
C ARG A 104 -2.70 -16.25 1.94
N ARG A 105 -3.37 -15.36 1.20
CA ARG A 105 -4.53 -14.62 1.71
C ARG A 105 -5.73 -15.52 1.96
N GLU A 106 -5.98 -16.48 1.08
CA GLU A 106 -7.06 -17.45 1.24
C GLU A 106 -6.86 -18.33 2.48
N THR A 107 -5.63 -18.78 2.75
CA THR A 107 -5.34 -19.58 3.96
C THR A 107 -5.44 -18.76 5.24
N LEU A 108 -4.97 -17.52 5.25
CA LEU A 108 -5.13 -16.59 6.39
C LEU A 108 -6.61 -16.30 6.69
N ALA A 109 -7.41 -16.06 5.65
CA ALA A 109 -8.85 -15.82 5.81
C ALA A 109 -9.59 -17.04 6.38
N GLN A 110 -9.22 -18.26 5.95
CA GLN A 110 -9.76 -19.51 6.51
C GLN A 110 -9.40 -19.67 7.98
N GLN A 111 -8.13 -19.43 8.35
CA GLN A 111 -7.68 -19.49 9.74
C GLN A 111 -8.39 -18.45 10.62
N GLU A 112 -8.63 -17.24 10.13
CA GLU A 112 -9.35 -16.23 10.90
C GLU A 112 -10.82 -16.62 11.12
N LEU A 113 -11.47 -17.20 10.11
CA LEU A 113 -12.85 -17.68 10.21
C LEU A 113 -12.97 -18.82 11.24
N GLU A 114 -12.03 -19.77 11.24
CA GLU A 114 -11.97 -20.85 12.22
C GLU A 114 -11.73 -20.31 13.64
N ASN A 115 -10.82 -19.34 13.80
CA ASN A 115 -10.54 -18.70 15.08
C ASN A 115 -11.72 -17.87 15.62
N ARG A 116 -12.51 -17.23 14.73
CA ARG A 116 -13.75 -16.53 15.11
C ARG A 116 -14.82 -17.51 15.55
N ASN A 117 -14.96 -18.65 14.88
CA ASN A 117 -15.92 -19.69 15.25
C ASN A 117 -15.58 -20.35 16.60
N GLN A 118 -14.29 -20.47 16.94
CA GLN A 118 -13.85 -21.00 18.24
C GLN A 118 -13.98 -19.99 19.40
N LYS A 119 -13.94 -18.68 19.14
CA LYS A 119 -14.08 -17.62 20.15
C LYS A 119 -15.51 -17.12 20.37
N GLY A 120 -16.50 -17.71 19.68
CA GLY A 120 -17.90 -17.32 19.72
C GLY A 120 -18.69 -17.73 20.97
N GLU A 121 -18.06 -18.33 21.98
CA GLU A 121 -18.73 -18.68 23.25
C GLU A 121 -18.53 -17.56 24.28
N GLY A 122 -19.58 -16.76 24.46
CA GLY A 122 -19.56 -15.43 25.07
C GLY A 122 -19.03 -15.35 26.51
N THR A 123 -18.10 -14.42 26.71
CA THR A 123 -17.65 -13.98 28.03
C THR A 123 -18.75 -13.18 28.73
N LYS A 124 -19.52 -13.81 29.62
CA LYS A 124 -20.39 -13.09 30.56
C LYS A 124 -19.52 -12.34 31.57
N VAL A 125 -19.27 -11.06 31.32
CA VAL A 125 -18.56 -10.18 32.26
C VAL A 125 -19.56 -9.64 33.27
N THR A 126 -19.47 -10.07 34.52
CA THR A 126 -20.22 -9.50 35.65
C THR A 126 -19.49 -8.29 36.21
N HIS A 127 -20.11 -7.11 36.17
CA HIS A 127 -19.51 -5.87 36.69
C HIS A 127 -19.87 -5.61 38.16
N SER A 128 -18.91 -5.07 38.92
CA SER A 128 -19.04 -4.66 40.32
C SER A 128 -19.47 -3.19 40.47
N LEU A 129 -20.19 -2.91 41.57
CA LEU A 129 -20.96 -1.72 41.98
C LEU A 129 -20.25 -0.33 42.08
N ARG A 130 -19.15 -0.06 41.37
CA ARG A 130 -18.51 1.28 41.36
C ARG A 130 -18.16 1.73 39.94
N ASP A 131 -19.23 2.03 39.20
CA ASP A 131 -19.40 2.75 37.93
C ASP A 131 -18.14 3.30 37.23
N SER A 132 -17.47 2.45 36.47
CA SER A 132 -17.18 2.79 35.07
C SER A 132 -18.40 2.33 34.25
N PHE A 133 -19.10 3.26 33.60
CA PHE A 133 -20.22 2.88 32.74
C PHE A 133 -19.65 2.27 31.46
N VAL A 134 -19.62 0.93 31.39
CA VAL A 134 -19.27 0.24 30.16
C VAL A 134 -20.47 0.33 29.23
N LEU A 135 -20.36 1.18 28.23
CA LEU A 135 -21.23 1.15 27.07
C LEU A 135 -20.90 -0.10 26.25
N THR A 136 -21.55 -1.21 26.59
CA THR A 136 -21.56 -2.39 25.74
C THR A 136 -22.62 -2.21 24.66
N SER A 137 -22.34 -2.67 23.45
CA SER A 137 -23.31 -2.70 22.35
C SER A 137 -24.46 -3.64 22.75
N VAL A 138 -25.65 -3.10 23.01
CA VAL A 138 -26.80 -3.88 23.54
C VAL A 138 -27.53 -4.66 22.43
N ALA A 139 -27.18 -4.45 21.16
CA ALA A 139 -27.78 -5.16 20.04
C ALA A 139 -26.74 -5.96 19.25
N ASP A 140 -27.14 -7.16 18.84
CA ASP A 140 -26.44 -8.00 17.87
C ASP A 140 -26.15 -7.19 16.59
N GLY A 141 -24.92 -6.68 16.47
CA GLY A 141 -24.39 -6.08 15.23
C GLY A 141 -24.28 -4.54 15.18
N ASN A 142 -24.95 -3.79 16.05
CA ASN A 142 -24.96 -2.32 15.98
C ASN A 142 -24.01 -1.65 16.99
N MET A 143 -22.77 -1.42 16.57
CA MET A 143 -21.76 -0.72 17.39
C MET A 143 -22.15 0.75 17.65
N ILE A 144 -22.26 1.09 18.94
CA ILE A 144 -22.54 2.46 19.41
C ILE A 144 -21.29 3.33 19.23
N THR A 145 -21.47 4.51 18.63
CA THR A 145 -20.41 5.52 18.46
C THR A 145 -20.69 6.70 19.37
N LEU A 146 -19.69 7.17 20.12
CA LEU A 146 -19.83 8.27 21.07
C LEU A 146 -19.46 9.62 20.46
N ALA A 147 -20.32 10.62 20.62
CA ALA A 147 -20.04 11.96 20.08
C ALA A 147 -19.00 12.74 20.91
N PRO A 148 -18.12 13.54 20.28
CA PRO A 148 -17.28 14.49 21.00
C PRO A 148 -18.14 15.58 21.65
N GLU A 149 -17.65 16.22 22.72
CA GLU A 149 -18.36 17.28 23.45
C GLU A 149 -18.68 18.50 22.56
N SER A 150 -17.83 18.79 21.58
CA SER A 150 -17.99 19.89 20.63
C SER A 150 -19.04 19.65 19.53
N ALA A 151 -19.59 18.43 19.40
CA ALA A 151 -20.56 18.13 18.35
C ALA A 151 -21.90 18.83 18.59
N LYS A 152 -22.55 19.23 17.48
CA LYS A 152 -23.94 19.69 17.46
C LYS A 152 -24.85 18.47 17.55
N CYS A 153 -25.77 18.49 18.50
CA CYS A 153 -26.64 17.35 18.78
C CYS A 153 -28.10 17.77 18.88
N GLN A 154 -29.00 16.85 18.52
CA GLN A 154 -30.44 16.98 18.64
C GLN A 154 -30.97 15.90 19.58
N THR A 155 -31.89 16.27 20.47
CA THR A 155 -32.48 15.33 21.41
C THR A 155 -33.33 14.31 20.67
N PHE A 156 -32.99 13.04 20.84
CA PHE A 156 -33.70 11.92 20.24
C PHE A 156 -34.76 11.37 21.19
N GLN A 157 -34.36 11.03 22.41
CA GLN A 157 -35.29 10.50 23.41
C GLN A 157 -34.92 10.89 24.84
N GLU A 158 -35.95 11.07 25.66
CA GLU A 158 -35.84 11.33 27.09
C GLU A 158 -36.51 10.20 27.87
N TYR A 159 -35.84 9.71 28.92
CA TYR A 159 -36.34 8.65 29.77
C TYR A 159 -36.19 9.02 31.26
N PRO A 160 -37.31 9.12 32.01
CA PRO A 160 -37.26 9.37 33.44
C PRO A 160 -36.90 8.08 34.19
N GLU A 161 -35.75 8.09 34.87
CA GLU A 161 -35.32 7.05 35.78
C GLU A 161 -35.66 7.41 37.22
N TYR A 162 -36.22 6.43 37.94
CA TYR A 162 -36.44 6.51 39.37
C TYR A 162 -35.42 5.64 40.07
N PHE A 163 -34.90 6.15 41.18
CA PHE A 163 -33.94 5.47 42.02
C PHE A 163 -34.41 5.44 43.48
N TRP A 164 -34.10 4.35 44.17
CA TRP A 164 -34.18 4.20 45.62
C TRP A 164 -32.81 4.49 46.25
N LEU A 165 -32.82 4.81 47.53
CA LEU A 165 -31.68 4.93 48.45
C LEU A 165 -30.77 6.08 47.99
N PHE A 166 -31.38 7.25 47.80
CA PHE A 166 -30.66 8.46 47.39
C PHE A 166 -29.91 8.31 46.06
N GLY A 167 -30.43 7.48 45.14
CA GLY A 167 -29.78 7.22 43.85
C GLY A 167 -28.95 5.94 43.81
N GLY A 168 -28.90 5.16 44.89
CA GLY A 168 -28.08 3.95 44.96
C GLY A 168 -28.64 2.74 44.19
N LEU A 169 -29.96 2.63 44.03
CA LEU A 169 -30.60 1.50 43.34
C LEU A 169 -31.61 1.98 42.32
N ARG A 170 -31.62 1.40 41.12
CA ARG A 170 -32.61 1.69 40.06
C ARG A 170 -33.87 0.87 40.28
N PHE A 171 -35.05 1.47 40.14
CA PHE A 171 -36.31 0.71 40.20
C PHE A 171 -36.55 -0.14 38.95
N LYS A 172 -36.14 0.37 37.78
CA LYS A 172 -36.32 -0.29 36.49
C LYS A 172 -35.17 0.07 35.57
N GLU A 173 -34.60 -0.95 34.93
CA GLU A 173 -33.57 -0.76 33.91
C GLU A 173 -34.18 -0.18 32.63
N PRO A 174 -33.52 0.80 32.00
CA PRO A 174 -33.96 1.34 30.72
C PRO A 174 -33.82 0.29 29.60
N ASP A 175 -34.80 0.23 28.70
CA ASP A 175 -34.69 -0.58 27.48
C ASP A 175 -33.85 0.17 26.43
N TRP A 176 -32.56 -0.18 26.36
CA TRP A 176 -31.61 0.48 25.46
C TRP A 176 -31.93 0.27 23.97
N ASN A 177 -32.71 -0.75 23.60
CA ASN A 177 -33.11 -0.96 22.20
C ASN A 177 -34.09 0.11 21.70
N VAL A 178 -34.83 0.73 22.63
CA VAL A 178 -35.76 1.81 22.33
C VAL A 178 -35.04 3.16 22.46
N LEU A 179 -34.22 3.31 23.50
CA LEU A 179 -33.54 4.58 23.82
C LEU A 179 -32.42 4.95 22.86
N LEU A 180 -31.75 3.96 22.27
CA LEU A 180 -30.69 4.19 21.32
C LEU A 180 -31.25 4.14 19.89
N PRO A 181 -30.82 5.06 19.02
CA PRO A 181 -31.16 4.97 17.62
C PRO A 181 -30.54 3.69 17.02
N ASN A 182 -31.24 3.07 16.08
CA ASN A 182 -30.71 1.95 15.30
C ASN A 182 -29.71 2.37 14.22
N ASP A 183 -29.35 3.66 14.17
CA ASP A 183 -28.43 4.24 13.21
C ASP A 183 -27.00 4.24 13.75
N SER A 184 -26.00 4.15 12.86
CA SER A 184 -24.57 4.26 13.21
C SER A 184 -24.11 5.68 13.57
N ARG A 185 -25.04 6.62 13.78
CA ARG A 185 -24.73 8.02 14.10
C ARG A 185 -24.18 8.14 15.52
N PRO A 186 -23.27 9.09 15.77
CA PRO A 186 -22.70 9.27 17.10
C PRO A 186 -23.77 9.78 18.07
N VAL A 187 -23.82 9.18 19.25
CA VAL A 187 -24.76 9.50 20.32
C VAL A 187 -24.06 10.09 21.53
N ARG A 188 -24.78 10.98 22.22
CA ARG A 188 -24.41 11.53 23.50
C ARG A 188 -25.49 11.19 24.51
N ILE A 189 -25.10 10.53 25.58
CA ILE A 189 -26.01 10.14 26.65
C ILE A 189 -25.70 11.02 27.85
N ARG A 190 -26.69 11.76 28.33
CA ARG A 190 -26.56 12.67 29.46
C ARG A 190 -27.64 12.36 30.49
N GLN A 191 -27.25 12.25 31.75
CA GLN A 191 -28.19 12.14 32.85
C GLN A 191 -28.30 13.48 33.55
N THR A 192 -29.50 14.08 33.57
CA THR A 192 -29.72 15.37 34.24
C THR A 192 -30.88 15.32 35.21
N SER A 193 -30.79 16.17 36.25
CA SER A 193 -31.89 16.39 37.18
C SER A 193 -32.58 17.68 36.77
N THR A 194 -33.82 17.59 36.30
CA THR A 194 -34.62 18.79 36.06
C THR A 194 -35.11 19.38 37.38
N TRP A 195 -35.54 20.64 37.37
CA TRP A 195 -36.07 21.27 38.59
C TRP A 195 -37.33 20.55 39.12
N LYS A 196 -38.11 19.92 38.22
CA LYS A 196 -39.23 19.04 38.61
C LYS A 196 -38.73 17.79 39.34
N ASP A 197 -37.62 17.22 38.90
CA ASP A 197 -37.00 16.06 39.53
C ASP A 197 -36.42 16.42 40.90
N LEU A 198 -35.85 17.63 41.02
CA LEU A 198 -35.41 18.19 42.29
C LEU A 198 -36.59 18.38 43.26
N ALA A 199 -37.72 18.93 42.79
CA ALA A 199 -38.90 19.13 43.62
C ALA A 199 -39.50 17.81 44.14
N ILE A 200 -39.59 16.79 43.27
CA ILE A 200 -40.04 15.44 43.66
C ILE A 200 -39.08 14.83 44.69
N THR A 201 -37.78 14.99 44.48
CA THR A 201 -36.73 14.50 45.38
C THR A 201 -36.69 15.28 46.69
N LEU A 202 -37.05 16.56 46.72
CA LEU A 202 -37.04 17.36 47.95
C LEU A 202 -38.29 17.09 48.80
N LEU A 203 -39.45 16.93 48.16
CA LEU A 203 -40.71 16.62 48.85
C LEU A 203 -40.80 15.15 49.29
N GLY A 204 -40.25 14.22 48.50
CA GLY A 204 -40.22 12.80 48.83
C GLY A 204 -38.91 12.33 49.47
N GLY A 205 -37.76 12.79 48.99
CA GLY A 205 -36.46 12.12 49.15
C GLY A 205 -35.92 12.01 50.57
N PHE A 206 -36.37 12.80 51.55
CA PHE A 206 -35.98 12.58 52.95
C PHE A 206 -36.86 11.54 53.68
N ALA A 207 -38.14 11.44 53.31
CA ALA A 207 -39.09 10.53 53.95
C ALA A 207 -39.17 9.16 53.24
N ILE A 208 -39.02 9.12 51.91
CA ILE A 208 -39.18 7.91 51.09
C ILE A 208 -37.91 7.47 50.37
N THR A 209 -36.78 8.20 50.48
CA THR A 209 -35.49 7.87 49.85
C THR A 209 -35.51 7.70 48.32
N ILE A 210 -36.55 8.23 47.65
CA ILE A 210 -36.73 8.17 46.20
C ILE A 210 -36.12 9.42 45.55
N THR A 211 -35.33 9.22 44.50
CA THR A 211 -34.77 10.30 43.66
C THR A 211 -35.15 10.06 42.20
N ARG A 212 -35.43 11.13 41.45
CA ARG A 212 -35.69 11.06 40.01
C ARG A 212 -34.53 11.70 39.24
N LYS A 213 -34.11 11.07 38.14
CA LYS A 213 -33.17 11.63 37.15
C LYS A 213 -33.71 11.35 35.76
N THR A 214 -33.37 12.18 34.79
CA THR A 214 -33.80 11.98 33.39
C THR A 214 -32.58 11.69 32.53
N ILE A 215 -32.58 10.53 31.85
CA ILE A 215 -31.62 10.22 30.78
C ILE A 215 -32.10 10.93 29.53
N ILE A 216 -31.19 11.63 28.87
CA ILE A 216 -31.41 12.29 27.60
C ILE A 216 -30.40 11.68 26.63
N VAL A 217 -30.90 11.07 25.57
CA VAL A 217 -30.10 10.55 24.46
C VAL A 217 -30.18 11.56 23.33
N ASP A 218 -29.05 12.18 23.01
CA ASP A 218 -28.92 13.10 21.89
C ASP A 218 -28.19 12.40 20.74
N VAL A 219 -28.65 12.64 19.52
CA VAL A 219 -27.99 12.20 18.29
C VAL A 219 -27.21 13.37 17.71
N CYS A 220 -25.94 13.15 17.44
CA CYS A 220 -25.02 14.20 17.03
C CYS A 220 -24.62 14.05 15.56
N GLU A 221 -24.24 15.17 14.96
CA GLU A 221 -23.67 15.18 13.61
C GLU A 221 -22.13 15.09 13.66
N GLY A 222 -21.55 14.35 12.72
CA GLY A 222 -20.10 14.27 12.52
C GLY A 222 -19.47 12.93 12.91
N ASN A 223 -18.17 12.96 13.17
CA ASN A 223 -17.40 11.79 13.57
C ASN A 223 -17.47 11.61 15.08
N GLY A 224 -17.54 10.36 15.53
CA GLY A 224 -17.47 10.02 16.94
C GLY A 224 -16.41 8.97 17.24
N PHE A 225 -16.21 8.74 18.53
CA PHE A 225 -15.28 7.75 19.05
C PHE A 225 -15.96 6.40 19.14
N ARG A 226 -15.27 5.37 18.67
CA ARG A 226 -15.69 3.97 18.80
C ARG A 226 -14.80 3.32 19.85
N MET A 227 -15.40 2.62 20.80
CA MET A 227 -14.62 1.77 21.69
C MET A 227 -14.26 0.51 20.91
N VAL A 228 -12.96 0.31 20.70
CA VAL A 228 -12.40 -0.86 20.02
C VAL A 228 -11.72 -1.71 21.09
N SER A 229 -11.92 -3.02 21.06
CA SER A 229 -11.26 -3.94 21.99
C SER A 229 -9.75 -4.00 21.73
N ASP A 230 -8.94 -4.22 22.77
CA ASP A 230 -7.48 -4.38 22.61
C ASP A 230 -7.12 -5.50 21.62
N SER A 231 -7.92 -6.56 21.55
CA SER A 231 -7.76 -7.63 20.57
C SER A 231 -7.96 -7.18 19.13
N GLU A 232 -8.91 -6.27 18.90
CA GLU A 232 -9.18 -5.74 17.57
C GLU A 232 -8.13 -4.69 17.16
N ILE A 233 -7.65 -3.89 18.11
CA ILE A 233 -6.50 -3.00 17.91
C ILE A 233 -5.27 -3.79 17.49
N ASN A 234 -4.97 -4.90 18.19
CA ASN A 234 -3.83 -5.75 17.86
C ASN A 234 -3.98 -6.39 16.47
N ARG A 235 -5.18 -6.85 16.09
CA ARG A 235 -5.43 -7.39 14.75
C ARG A 235 -5.19 -6.34 13.65
N ILE A 236 -5.73 -5.13 13.80
CA ILE A 236 -5.53 -4.04 12.83
C ILE A 236 -4.04 -3.72 12.68
N LYS A 237 -3.32 -3.71 13.80
CA LYS A 237 -1.88 -3.47 13.82
C LYS A 237 -1.11 -4.59 13.11
N GLU A 238 -1.44 -5.85 13.37
CA GLU A 238 -0.83 -7.01 12.72
C GLU A 238 -1.08 -7.02 11.21
N GLU A 239 -2.30 -6.72 10.78
CA GLU A 239 -2.66 -6.60 9.35
C GLU A 239 -1.86 -5.49 8.66
N ALA A 240 -1.78 -4.31 9.26
CA ALA A 240 -0.99 -3.20 8.73
C ALA A 240 0.50 -3.54 8.63
N VAL A 241 1.05 -4.23 9.63
CA VAL A 241 2.44 -4.70 9.62
C VAL A 241 2.67 -5.73 8.51
N GLU A 242 1.74 -6.66 8.30
CA GLU A 242 1.84 -7.66 7.23
C GLU A 242 1.78 -7.02 5.83
N GLN A 243 0.92 -6.02 5.63
CA GLN A 243 0.86 -5.27 4.37
C GLN A 243 2.18 -4.56 4.08
N ILE A 244 2.75 -3.87 5.07
CA ILE A 244 4.04 -3.19 4.95
C ILE A 244 5.16 -4.19 4.63
N LYS A 245 5.21 -5.33 5.34
CA LYS A 245 6.20 -6.38 5.09
C LYS A 245 6.09 -6.94 3.67
N THR A 246 4.88 -7.18 3.19
CA THR A 246 4.63 -7.68 1.83
C THR A 246 5.11 -6.69 0.78
N GLU A 247 4.86 -5.40 0.97
CA GLU A 247 5.33 -4.35 0.07
C GLU A 247 6.87 -4.26 0.02
N GLN A 248 7.54 -4.41 1.17
CA GLN A 248 8.99 -4.46 1.24
C GLN A 248 9.57 -5.68 0.51
N GLU A 249 9.02 -6.89 0.74
CA GLU A 249 9.45 -8.12 0.07
C GLU A 249 9.29 -8.03 -1.47
N LEU A 250 8.25 -7.34 -1.94
CA LEU A 250 8.06 -7.08 -3.37
C LEU A 250 9.12 -6.13 -3.93
N LYS A 251 9.42 -5.04 -3.23
CA LYS A 251 10.46 -4.08 -3.62
C LYS A 251 11.84 -4.72 -3.68
N GLU A 252 12.24 -5.46 -2.65
CA GLU A 252 13.55 -6.15 -2.61
C GLU A 252 13.72 -7.15 -3.75
N ALA A 253 12.66 -7.90 -4.08
CA ALA A 253 12.73 -8.85 -5.18
C ALA A 253 12.82 -8.15 -6.55
N GLN A 254 12.18 -6.99 -6.71
CA GLN A 254 12.30 -6.20 -7.92
C GLN A 254 13.73 -5.67 -8.10
N GLU A 255 14.34 -5.14 -7.03
CA GLU A 255 15.73 -4.69 -7.05
C GLU A 255 16.72 -5.82 -7.38
N LYS A 256 16.54 -7.00 -6.77
CA LYS A 256 17.38 -8.18 -7.08
C LYS A 256 17.28 -8.59 -8.55
N TYR A 257 16.08 -8.59 -9.11
CA TYR A 257 15.89 -8.90 -10.53
C TYR A 257 16.58 -7.87 -11.45
N GLU A 258 16.49 -6.58 -11.10
CA GLU A 258 17.18 -5.52 -11.84
C GLU A 258 18.72 -5.67 -11.79
N LEU A 259 19.27 -6.08 -10.65
CA LEU A 259 20.69 -6.35 -10.48
C LEU A 259 21.15 -7.59 -11.27
N GLU A 260 20.39 -8.68 -11.23
CA GLU A 260 20.73 -9.90 -12.00
C GLU A 260 20.72 -9.62 -13.51
N LEU A 261 19.79 -8.78 -13.98
CA LEU A 261 19.74 -8.35 -15.38
C LEU A 261 20.99 -7.55 -15.77
N LEU A 262 21.42 -6.63 -14.90
CA LEU A 262 22.65 -5.86 -15.09
C LEU A 262 23.89 -6.75 -15.15
N GLU A 263 23.96 -7.79 -14.31
CA GLU A 263 25.07 -8.74 -14.29
C GLU A 263 25.12 -9.59 -15.59
N LYS A 264 23.97 -10.12 -16.04
CA LYS A 264 23.88 -10.84 -17.32
C LYS A 264 24.29 -9.96 -18.50
N ASP A 265 23.84 -8.70 -18.51
CA ASP A 265 24.23 -7.73 -19.54
C ASP A 265 25.76 -7.51 -19.50
N LEU A 266 26.38 -7.38 -18.32
CA LEU A 266 27.84 -7.27 -18.17
C LEU A 266 28.63 -8.51 -18.63
N GLU A 267 28.15 -9.72 -18.30
CA GLU A 267 28.79 -10.97 -18.73
C GLU A 267 28.74 -11.13 -20.25
N SER A 268 27.61 -10.78 -20.87
CA SER A 268 27.44 -10.83 -22.32
C SER A 268 28.42 -9.90 -23.05
N LEU A 269 28.73 -8.74 -22.45
CA LEU A 269 29.72 -7.80 -22.96
C LEU A 269 31.14 -8.32 -22.79
N LYS A 270 31.46 -8.99 -21.67
CA LYS A 270 32.78 -9.60 -21.45
C LYS A 270 33.07 -10.73 -22.43
N LYS A 271 32.09 -11.59 -22.73
CA LYS A 271 32.25 -12.71 -23.68
C LYS A 271 32.42 -12.28 -25.15
N LYS A 272 32.09 -11.03 -25.49
CA LYS A 272 32.22 -10.48 -26.85
C LYS A 272 33.56 -9.76 -27.09
N LYS A 273 34.41 -9.65 -26.08
CA LYS A 273 35.74 -9.03 -26.15
C LYS A 273 36.81 -10.12 -26.30
#